data_AF-A0A3R5X228-F1
#
_entry.id   AF-A0A3R5X228-F1
#
_cell.length_a   1.000
_cell.length_b   1.000
_cell.length_c   1.000
_cell.angle_alpha   90.00
_cell.angle_beta   90.00
_cell.angle_gamma   90.00
#
_symmetry.space_group_name_H-M   'P 1'
#
loop_
_entity.id
_entity.type
_entity.pdbx_description
1 polymer ?
#
loop_
_entity_poly.entity_id
_entity_poly.type
_entity_poly.pdbx_seq_one_letter_code
_entity_poly.pdbx_strand_id
1 'polypeptide(L)'
;MVKLKKISIFILSFICFLIAINEISFFIDKSEIQKGNNPVFILKKDIYKDGGTTVYYGLGYQIISWNQYSKQSINGIEKDGTLKGIETHRFPFYNNVIHGGKPSIQLEFAEGTF
;
A
#
# COMPACT_ATOMS: atom_id res chain seq x y z
N MET A 1 37.67 20.99 14.34
CA MET A 1 37.41 19.76 13.56
C MET A 1 36.68 18.65 14.33
N VAL A 2 37.12 18.22 15.52
CA VAL A 2 36.50 17.07 16.23
C VAL A 2 35.02 17.27 16.58
N LYS A 3 34.61 18.48 17.02
CA LYS A 3 33.21 18.80 17.34
C LYS A 3 32.28 18.71 16.11
N LEU A 4 32.72 19.22 14.95
CA LEU A 4 31.95 19.11 13.70
C LEU A 4 31.81 17.65 13.23
N LYS A 5 32.87 16.84 13.39
CA LYS A 5 32.81 15.39 13.10
C LYS A 5 31.79 14.66 14.00
N LYS A 6 31.73 15.00 15.30
CA LYS A 6 30.74 14.43 16.24
C LYS A 6 29.29 14.81 15.88
N ILE A 7 29.05 16.06 15.50
CA ILE A 7 27.72 16.53 15.07
C ILE A 7 27.29 15.82 13.78
N SER A 8 28.21 15.70 12.80
CA SER A 8 27.94 14.99 11.55
C SER A 8 27.57 13.52 11.78
N ILE A 9 28.29 12.82 12.67
CA ILE A 9 27.97 11.43 13.06
C ILE A 9 26.59 11.35 13.72
N PHE A 10 26.27 12.28 14.62
CA PHE A 10 24.97 12.32 15.29
C PHE A 10 23.82 12.51 14.28
N ILE A 11 23.98 13.45 13.35
CA ILE A 11 22.99 13.70 12.29
C ILE A 11 22.81 12.45 11.42
N LEU A 12 23.89 11.81 11.00
CA LEU A 12 23.83 10.59 10.20
C LEU A 12 23.12 9.46 10.96
N SER A 13 23.45 9.26 12.23
CA SER A 13 22.80 8.26 13.09
C SER A 13 21.31 8.54 13.23
N PHE A 14 20.92 9.80 13.37
CA PHE A 14 19.52 10.19 13.49
C PHE A 14 18.75 9.94 12.18
N ILE A 15 19.36 10.24 11.03
CA ILE A 15 18.77 9.92 9.71
C ILE A 15 18.57 8.41 9.54
N CYS A 16 19.59 7.60 9.87
CA CYS A 16 19.46 6.14 9.82
C CYS A 16 18.34 5.63 10.74
N PHE A 17 18.19 6.21 11.92
CA PHE A 17 17.11 5.88 12.85
C PHE A 17 15.72 6.19 12.27
N LEU A 18 15.55 7.35 11.63
CA LEU A 18 14.29 7.70 10.97
C LEU A 18 13.94 6.76 9.82
N ILE A 19 14.93 6.36 9.01
CA ILE A 19 14.75 5.38 7.94
C ILE A 19 14.36 4.02 8.52
N ALA A 20 14.99 3.59 9.62
CA ALA A 20 14.64 2.32 10.28
C ALA A 20 13.19 2.32 10.79
N ILE A 21 12.74 3.40 11.44
CA ILE A 21 11.35 3.55 11.88
C ILE A 21 10.39 3.49 10.69
N ASN A 22 10.74 4.16 9.58
CA ASN A 22 9.95 4.16 8.35
C ASN A 22 9.72 2.74 7.83
N GLU A 23 10.80 1.96 7.71
CA GLU A 23 10.74 0.59 7.20
C GLU A 23 9.99 -0.34 8.14
N ILE A 24 10.25 -0.27 9.45
CA ILE A 24 9.54 -1.10 10.43
C ILE A 24 8.03 -0.82 10.38
N SER A 25 7.64 0.47 10.33
CA SER A 25 6.23 0.87 10.25
C SER A 25 5.58 0.33 8.99
N PHE A 26 6.27 0.42 7.83
CA PHE A 26 5.80 -0.13 6.56
C PHE A 26 5.58 -1.64 6.62
N PHE A 27 6.54 -2.40 7.16
CA PHE A 27 6.44 -3.85 7.22
C PHE A 27 5.27 -4.30 8.12
N ILE A 28 5.08 -3.64 9.26
CA ILE A 28 3.96 -3.93 10.17
C ILE A 28 2.64 -3.66 9.44
N ASP A 29 2.45 -2.46 8.89
CA ASP A 29 1.19 -2.09 8.24
C ASP A 29 0.89 -2.96 7.01
N LYS A 30 1.90 -3.25 6.20
CA LYS A 30 1.75 -4.17 5.06
C LYS A 30 1.30 -5.56 5.51
N SER A 31 1.90 -6.09 6.58
CA SER A 31 1.52 -7.40 7.12
C SER A 31 0.08 -7.40 7.63
N GLU A 32 -0.33 -6.38 8.36
CA GLU A 32 -1.70 -6.28 8.89
C GLU A 32 -2.73 -6.14 7.76
N ILE A 33 -2.46 -5.31 6.74
CA ILE A 33 -3.34 -5.19 5.58
C ILE A 33 -3.47 -6.52 4.82
N GLN A 34 -2.37 -7.25 4.64
CA GLN A 34 -2.40 -8.58 3.99
C GLN A 34 -3.22 -9.61 4.77
N LYS A 35 -3.29 -9.49 6.10
CA LYS A 35 -4.15 -10.33 6.96
C LYS A 35 -5.60 -9.85 7.00
N GLY A 36 -5.93 -8.71 6.42
CA GLY A 36 -7.25 -8.08 6.52
C GLY A 36 -7.50 -7.33 7.83
N ASN A 37 -6.43 -7.06 8.60
CA ASN A 37 -6.50 -6.31 9.85
C ASN A 37 -6.34 -4.80 9.62
N ASN A 38 -6.63 -4.01 10.64
CA ASN A 38 -6.40 -2.57 10.60
C ASN A 38 -4.90 -2.27 10.79
N PRO A 39 -4.29 -1.49 9.89
CA PRO A 39 -2.90 -1.08 10.06
C PRO A 39 -2.76 -0.06 11.19
N VAL A 40 -1.56 0.03 11.77
CA VAL A 40 -1.27 0.77 13.01
C VAL A 40 -0.68 2.15 12.74
N PHE A 41 0.18 2.28 11.72
CA PHE A 41 0.97 3.49 11.47
C PHE A 41 0.48 4.31 10.26
N ILE A 42 -0.66 3.94 9.68
CA ILE A 42 -1.28 4.68 8.59
C ILE A 42 -1.84 6.00 9.09
N LEU A 43 -1.51 7.06 8.37
CA LEU A 43 -1.94 8.43 8.67
C LEU A 43 -3.21 8.82 7.92
N LYS A 44 -3.39 8.26 6.71
CA LYS A 44 -4.56 8.55 5.86
C LYS A 44 -5.02 7.29 5.14
N LYS A 45 -6.33 7.12 5.06
CA LYS A 45 -7.00 6.05 4.32
C LYS A 45 -8.04 6.65 3.37
N ASP A 46 -7.99 6.29 2.09
CA ASP A 46 -9.02 6.60 1.11
C ASP A 46 -9.67 5.29 0.64
N ILE A 47 -11.00 5.26 0.51
CA ILE A 47 -11.76 4.09 0.04
C ILE A 47 -12.55 4.51 -1.21
N TYR A 48 -12.40 3.74 -2.28
CA TYR A 48 -13.01 4.01 -3.58
C TYR A 48 -14.28 3.18 -3.80
N LYS A 49 -15.21 3.70 -4.60
CA LYS A 49 -16.49 3.08 -4.94
C LYS A 49 -16.40 2.17 -6.18
N ASP A 50 -15.29 1.47 -6.34
CA ASP A 50 -14.99 0.58 -7.46
C ASP A 50 -15.14 -0.91 -7.10
N GLY A 51 -15.73 -1.19 -5.93
CA GLY A 51 -15.71 -2.51 -5.29
C GLY A 51 -15.06 -2.46 -3.91
N GLY A 52 -14.35 -1.38 -3.60
CA GLY A 52 -13.79 -1.11 -2.27
C GLY A 52 -12.26 -1.03 -2.26
N THR A 53 -11.62 -0.65 -3.37
CA THR A 53 -10.19 -0.38 -3.39
C THR A 53 -9.85 0.60 -2.28
N THR A 54 -8.85 0.26 -1.49
CA THR A 54 -8.45 1.05 -0.32
C THR A 54 -6.99 1.45 -0.45
N VAL A 55 -6.73 2.75 -0.27
CA VAL A 55 -5.41 3.36 -0.37
C VAL A 55 -5.00 3.84 1.00
N TYR A 56 -3.86 3.33 1.47
CA TYR A 56 -3.28 3.65 2.76
C TYR A 56 -2.01 4.46 2.57
N TYR A 57 -1.87 5.57 3.29
CA TYR A 57 -0.67 6.39 3.32
C TYR A 57 -0.06 6.39 4.71
N GLY A 58 1.15 5.83 4.82
CA GLY A 58 1.97 5.92 6.02
C GLY A 58 3.05 6.99 5.85
N LEU A 59 3.99 7.03 6.80
CA LEU A 59 5.15 7.89 6.70
C LEU A 59 5.99 7.47 5.49
N GLY A 60 6.01 8.23 4.38
CA GLY A 60 6.90 7.96 3.25
C GLY A 60 6.57 6.74 2.39
N TYR A 61 5.42 6.07 2.62
CA TYR A 61 4.97 4.94 1.81
C TYR A 61 3.45 4.96 1.57
N GLN A 62 3.03 4.28 0.51
CA GLN A 62 1.66 4.09 0.12
C GLN A 62 1.43 2.58 -0.10
N ILE A 63 0.32 2.06 0.40
CA ILE A 63 -0.11 0.68 0.17
C ILE A 63 -1.50 0.74 -0.44
N ILE A 64 -1.71 0.13 -1.60
CA ILE A 64 -3.00 0.10 -2.28
C ILE A 64 -3.48 -1.34 -2.26
N SER A 65 -4.61 -1.56 -1.60
CA SER A 65 -5.34 -2.81 -1.62
C SER A 65 -6.44 -2.71 -2.66
N TRP A 66 -6.20 -3.29 -3.82
CA TRP A 66 -7.13 -3.31 -4.94
C TRP A 66 -8.30 -4.24 -4.65
N ASN A 67 -9.51 -3.75 -4.90
CA ASN A 67 -10.73 -4.55 -4.88
C ASN A 67 -11.70 -3.98 -5.91
N GLN A 68 -11.48 -4.34 -7.17
CA GLN A 68 -12.24 -3.80 -8.30
C GLN A 68 -13.29 -4.80 -8.76
N TYR A 69 -14.56 -4.40 -8.83
CA TYR A 69 -15.62 -5.25 -9.36
C TYR A 69 -15.32 -5.62 -10.82
N SER A 70 -15.50 -6.89 -11.17
CA SER A 70 -15.20 -7.40 -12.50
C SER A 70 -16.13 -8.56 -12.85
N LYS A 71 -16.41 -8.72 -14.14
CA LYS A 71 -17.12 -9.86 -14.71
C LYS A 71 -16.16 -10.58 -15.65
N GLN A 72 -15.98 -11.88 -15.45
CA GLN A 72 -15.13 -12.70 -16.33
C GLN A 72 -15.92 -13.90 -16.84
N SER A 73 -15.73 -14.22 -18.12
CA SER A 73 -16.26 -15.47 -18.69
C SER A 73 -15.28 -16.59 -18.39
N ILE A 74 -15.67 -17.50 -17.50
CA ILE A 74 -14.88 -18.67 -17.14
C ILE A 74 -15.63 -19.89 -17.68
N ASN A 75 -15.00 -20.61 -18.60
CA ASN A 75 -15.60 -21.77 -19.28
C ASN A 75 -16.94 -21.46 -19.99
N GLY A 76 -17.06 -20.25 -20.55
CA GLY A 76 -18.27 -19.80 -21.26
C GLY A 76 -19.42 -19.35 -20.36
N ILE A 77 -19.23 -19.34 -19.03
CA ILE A 77 -20.19 -18.84 -18.06
C ILE A 77 -19.69 -17.49 -17.54
N GLU A 78 -20.52 -16.46 -17.63
CA GLU A 78 -20.22 -15.16 -17.01
C GLU A 78 -20.33 -15.29 -15.49
N LYS A 79 -19.23 -14.96 -14.82
CA LYS A 79 -19.17 -14.93 -13.36
C LYS A 79 -18.81 -13.54 -12.87
N ASP A 80 -19.56 -13.10 -11.87
CA ASP A 80 -19.28 -11.88 -11.14
C ASP A 80 -18.19 -12.15 -10.09
N GLY A 81 -17.29 -11.19 -9.92
CA GLY A 81 -16.21 -11.30 -8.95
C GLY A 81 -15.48 -9.99 -8.75
N THR A 82 -14.27 -10.10 -8.22
CA THR A 82 -13.43 -8.94 -7.90
C THR A 82 -11.99 -9.21 -8.31
N LEU A 83 -11.36 -8.21 -8.91
CA LEU A 83 -9.92 -8.18 -9.14
C LEU A 83 -9.24 -7.65 -7.89
N LYS A 84 -8.41 -8.50 -7.28
CA LYS A 84 -7.71 -8.23 -6.03
C LYS A 84 -6.21 -8.20 -6.23
N GLY A 85 -5.55 -7.41 -5.40
CA GLY A 85 -4.10 -7.34 -5.36
C GLY A 85 -3.64 -6.30 -4.35
N ILE A 86 -2.37 -6.36 -3.98
CA ILE A 86 -1.75 -5.37 -3.11
C ILE A 86 -0.52 -4.83 -3.82
N GLU A 87 -0.50 -3.52 -4.06
CA GLU A 87 0.68 -2.81 -4.55
C GLU A 87 1.21 -1.83 -3.50
N THR A 88 2.49 -1.52 -3.58
CA THR A 88 3.17 -0.64 -2.62
C THR A 88 4.07 0.34 -3.34
N HIS A 89 4.03 1.60 -2.92
CA HIS A 89 4.82 2.69 -3.47
C HIS A 89 5.57 3.44 -2.37
N ARG A 90 6.71 4.04 -2.71
CA ARG A 90 7.53 4.85 -1.80
C ARG A 90 7.57 6.29 -2.26
N PHE A 91 7.67 7.22 -1.32
CA PHE A 91 7.86 8.62 -1.64
C PHE A 91 9.13 8.81 -2.49
N PRO A 92 9.12 9.68 -3.52
CA PRO A 92 8.01 10.51 -4.00
C PRO A 92 7.11 9.85 -5.06
N PHE A 93 7.32 8.58 -5.39
CA PHE A 93 6.70 7.87 -6.50
C PHE A 93 5.39 7.17 -6.13
N TYR A 94 4.47 7.91 -5.50
CA TYR A 94 3.13 7.39 -5.20
C TYR A 94 2.30 7.20 -6.47
N ASN A 95 1.46 6.17 -6.48
CA ASN A 95 0.50 5.97 -7.55
C ASN A 95 -0.71 6.88 -7.34
N ASN A 96 -1.20 7.45 -8.43
CA ASN A 96 -2.40 8.28 -8.42
C ASN A 96 -3.62 7.39 -8.70
N VAL A 97 -4.42 7.19 -7.66
CA VAL A 97 -5.53 6.23 -7.66
C VAL A 97 -6.89 6.90 -7.87
N ILE A 98 -6.91 8.20 -8.21
CA ILE A 98 -8.13 8.97 -8.44
C ILE A 98 -9.01 8.27 -9.49
N HIS A 99 -10.31 8.15 -9.18
CA HIS A 99 -11.32 7.43 -9.99
C HIS A 99 -11.04 5.93 -10.23
N GLY A 100 -10.42 5.24 -9.26
CA GLY A 100 -10.17 3.80 -9.34
C GLY A 100 -9.01 3.51 -10.29
N GLY A 101 -7.90 4.23 -10.11
CA GLY A 101 -6.75 4.28 -11.01
C GLY A 101 -6.21 2.93 -11.48
N LYS A 102 -5.22 2.96 -12.38
CA LYS A 102 -4.73 1.72 -13.01
C LYS A 102 -3.76 0.99 -12.08
N PRO A 103 -4.01 -0.29 -11.76
CA PRO A 103 -3.03 -1.14 -11.09
C PRO A 103 -1.73 -1.19 -11.89
N SER A 104 -0.60 -1.09 -11.18
CA SER A 104 0.73 -1.28 -11.75
C SER A 104 1.12 -2.77 -11.83
N ILE A 105 0.34 -3.62 -11.18
CA ILE A 105 0.51 -5.07 -11.10
C ILE A 105 -0.66 -5.77 -11.80
N GLN A 106 -0.46 -7.04 -12.15
CA GLN A 106 -1.57 -7.90 -12.55
C GLN A 106 -2.40 -8.27 -11.33
N LEU A 107 -3.72 -8.06 -11.41
CA LEU A 107 -4.65 -8.42 -10.36
C LEU A 107 -5.16 -9.85 -10.55
N GLU A 108 -5.44 -10.52 -9.43
CA GLU A 108 -6.01 -11.86 -9.40
C GLU A 108 -7.53 -11.76 -9.34
N PHE A 109 -8.22 -12.54 -10.17
CA PHE A 109 -9.67 -12.63 -10.12
C PHE A 109 -10.10 -13.58 -9.01
N ALA A 110 -10.90 -13.06 -8.08
CA ALA A 110 -11.59 -13.83 -7.06
C ALA A 110 -13.09 -13.86 -7.39
N GLU A 111 -13.62 -15.05 -7.64
CA GLU A 111 -15.07 -15.26 -7.82
C GLU A 111 -15.83 -14.80 -6.57
N GLY A 112 -16.90 -14.04 -6.77
CA GLY A 112 -17.75 -13.60 -5.67
C GLY A 112 -18.80 -14.65 -5.35
N THR A 113 -18.78 -15.22 -4.15
CA THR A 113 -19.97 -15.82 -3.56
C THR A 113 -20.80 -14.67 -2.95
N PHE A 114 -21.70 -14.09 -3.75
CA PHE A 114 -22.68 -13.13 -3.25
C PHE A 114 -23.91 -13.84 -2.69
#